data_AF-A0A8B6H8D2-F1
#
_entry.id   AF-A0A8B6H8D2-F1
#
_cell.length_a   1.000
_cell.length_b   1.000
_cell.length_c   1.000
_cell.angle_alpha   90.00
_cell.angle_beta   90.00
_cell.angle_gamma   90.00
#
_symmetry.space_group_name_H-M   'P 1'
#
loop_
_entity.id
_entity.type
_entity.pdbx_description
1 polymer ?
#
loop_
_entity_poly.entity_id
_entity_poly.type
_entity_poly.pdbx_seq_one_letter_code
_entity_poly.pdbx_strand_id
1 'polypeptide(L)'
;MKLNADFKEKFNLESPITAMWEFIKTSLLTILEHTVPSKMSSSRFNQPWINQKIKKLTRQKKRSFEKARKTKRKSDFDRYHRLKAATQKECRKAYRDYINDIINPELSANPKRFWGFIKSKKCESVGVFASQRYRWTHLLRKRKEANILNDQFSSVFNTSEDIKTIPNKGKSPHPTMNRIHVTKNGVQKLLSNLNIHKAAGPDEIPTRLLKELAPYLAETFTTFFQA
;
A
#
# COMPACT_ATOMS: atom_id res chain seq x y z
N MET A 1 4.31 -15.97 24.92
CA MET A 1 3.27 -16.06 23.86
C MET A 1 2.90 -17.53 23.70
N LYS A 2 1.69 -17.95 24.08
CA LYS A 2 1.27 -19.36 24.18
C LYS A 2 0.83 -20.00 22.87
N LEU A 3 0.77 -19.23 21.77
CA LEU A 3 0.21 -19.65 20.48
C LEU A 3 0.72 -21.01 19.96
N ASN A 4 2.03 -21.28 20.03
CA ASN A 4 2.57 -22.57 19.57
C ASN A 4 2.15 -23.75 20.47
N ALA A 5 2.12 -23.54 21.79
CA ALA A 5 1.67 -24.56 22.74
C ALA A 5 0.16 -24.83 22.55
N ASP A 6 -0.65 -23.78 22.53
CA ASP A 6 -2.10 -23.86 22.33
C ASP A 6 -2.46 -24.49 20.98
N PHE A 7 -1.66 -24.26 19.94
CA PHE A 7 -1.84 -24.87 18.62
C PHE A 7 -1.58 -26.37 18.63
N LYS A 8 -0.48 -26.79 19.27
CA LYS A 8 -0.10 -28.21 19.36
C LYS A 8 -1.06 -29.04 20.22
N GLU A 9 -1.66 -28.43 21.23
CA GLU A 9 -2.68 -29.11 22.05
C GLU A 9 -3.97 -29.36 21.26
N LYS A 10 -4.29 -28.48 20.29
CA LYS A 10 -5.54 -28.53 19.54
C LYS A 10 -5.45 -29.23 18.18
N PHE A 11 -4.28 -29.25 17.56
CA PHE A 11 -4.13 -29.71 16.18
C PHE A 11 -2.93 -30.64 15.99
N ASN A 12 -3.13 -31.63 15.11
CA ASN A 12 -2.13 -32.58 14.65
C ASN A 12 -2.08 -32.58 13.11
N LEU A 13 -1.28 -33.47 12.51
CA LEU A 13 -1.11 -33.55 11.05
C LEU A 13 -2.35 -34.05 10.29
N GLU A 14 -3.32 -34.66 10.98
CA GLU A 14 -4.57 -35.16 10.38
C GLU A 14 -5.72 -34.17 10.55
N SER A 15 -5.48 -33.06 11.24
CA SER A 15 -6.50 -32.07 11.53
C SER A 15 -6.91 -31.31 10.26
N PRO A 16 -8.17 -30.86 10.15
CA PRO A 16 -8.61 -30.08 9.00
C PRO A 16 -7.80 -28.80 8.81
N ILE A 17 -7.17 -28.65 7.64
CA ILE A 17 -6.33 -27.50 7.26
C ILE A 17 -7.08 -26.18 7.46
N THR A 18 -8.38 -26.16 7.13
CA THR A 18 -9.24 -24.97 7.29
C THR A 18 -9.34 -24.53 8.75
N ALA A 19 -9.51 -25.47 9.68
CA ALA A 19 -9.60 -25.18 11.11
C ALA A 19 -8.25 -24.69 11.67
N MET A 20 -7.14 -25.30 11.23
CA MET A 20 -5.79 -24.88 11.61
C MET A 20 -5.51 -23.44 11.16
N TRP A 21 -5.87 -23.10 9.91
CA TRP A 21 -5.68 -21.76 9.37
C TRP A 21 -6.52 -20.71 10.09
N GLU A 22 -7.80 -20.98 10.35
CA GLU A 22 -8.68 -20.03 11.05
C GLU A 22 -8.17 -19.74 12.46
N PHE A 23 -7.66 -20.75 13.17
CA PHE A 23 -7.04 -20.55 14.48
C PHE A 23 -5.79 -19.66 14.39
N ILE A 24 -4.89 -19.93 13.43
CA ILE A 24 -3.67 -19.14 13.24
C ILE A 24 -4.03 -17.69 12.92
N LYS A 25 -4.94 -17.49 11.95
CA LYS A 25 -5.38 -16.17 11.50
C LYS A 25 -5.99 -15.38 12.65
N THR A 26 -6.96 -15.96 13.35
CA THR A 26 -7.66 -15.29 14.46
C THR A 26 -6.68 -14.91 15.55
N SER A 27 -5.80 -15.83 15.95
CA SER A 27 -4.80 -15.58 17.00
C SER A 27 -3.83 -14.45 16.64
N LEU A 28 -3.36 -14.41 15.39
CA LEU A 28 -2.47 -13.34 14.91
C LEU A 28 -3.16 -11.99 14.86
N LEU A 29 -4.40 -11.93 14.41
CA LEU A 29 -5.19 -10.70 14.36
C LEU A 29 -5.50 -10.17 15.77
N THR A 30 -5.86 -11.04 16.71
CA THR A 30 -6.07 -10.68 18.12
C THR A 30 -4.78 -10.13 18.74
N ILE A 31 -3.63 -10.76 18.50
CA ILE A 31 -2.33 -10.23 18.97
C ILE A 31 -2.08 -8.84 18.37
N LEU A 32 -2.32 -8.67 17.08
CA LEU A 32 -2.12 -7.39 16.40
C LEU A 32 -2.98 -6.28 17.01
N GLU A 33 -4.26 -6.56 17.24
CA GLU A 33 -5.22 -5.60 17.80
C GLU A 33 -4.85 -5.15 19.22
N HIS A 34 -4.40 -6.09 20.07
CA HIS A 34 -4.02 -5.76 21.46
C HIS A 34 -2.65 -5.10 21.59
N THR A 35 -1.73 -5.33 20.66
CA THR A 35 -0.33 -4.89 20.79
C THR A 35 0.01 -3.64 19.97
N VAL A 36 -0.73 -3.37 18.90
CA VAL A 36 -0.44 -2.26 17.99
C VAL A 36 -1.50 -1.17 18.12
N PRO A 37 -1.16 -0.02 18.75
CA PRO A 37 -2.07 1.11 18.80
C PRO A 37 -2.38 1.60 17.39
N SER A 38 -3.65 1.54 17.00
CA SER A 38 -4.11 2.11 15.74
C SER A 38 -4.50 3.57 15.95
N LYS A 39 -4.11 4.44 15.01
CA LYS A 39 -4.55 5.84 15.01
C LYS A 39 -4.82 6.30 13.59
N MET A 40 -5.99 6.90 13.40
CA MET A 40 -6.29 7.61 12.16
C MET A 40 -5.41 8.87 12.11
N SER A 41 -4.41 8.87 11.23
CA SER A 41 -3.68 10.11 10.91
C SER A 41 -4.56 10.98 10.03
N SER A 42 -4.79 12.24 10.42
CA SER A 42 -5.40 13.18 9.50
C SER A 42 -4.51 13.36 8.28
N SER A 43 -5.10 13.33 7.08
CA SER A 43 -4.42 13.65 5.84
C SER A 43 -4.09 15.14 5.82
N ARG A 44 -3.08 15.55 6.59
CA ARG A 44 -2.58 16.91 6.49
C ARG A 44 -1.94 17.05 5.11
N PHE A 45 -2.65 17.72 4.21
CA PHE A 45 -2.10 18.19 2.97
C PHE A 45 -0.97 19.16 3.29
N ASN A 46 0.26 18.65 3.33
CA ASN A 46 1.45 19.43 3.59
C ASN A 46 2.22 19.54 2.29
N GLN A 47 2.24 20.72 1.69
CA GLN A 47 3.13 20.98 0.56
C GLN A 47 4.59 20.93 1.05
N PRO A 48 5.45 20.07 0.49
CA PRO A 48 6.81 19.86 0.99
C PRO A 48 7.67 21.13 1.03
N TRP A 49 7.41 22.08 0.11
CA TRP A 49 8.13 23.34 0.02
C TRP A 49 7.69 24.42 1.02
N ILE A 50 6.65 24.19 1.84
CA ILE A 50 6.20 25.16 2.86
C ILE A 50 7.03 25.02 4.14
N ASN A 51 8.07 25.84 4.24
CA ASN A 51 8.93 25.93 5.41
C ASN A 51 8.37 26.85 6.53
N GLN A 52 9.05 26.89 7.67
CA GLN A 52 8.66 27.73 8.81
C GLN A 52 8.66 29.24 8.47
N LYS A 53 9.58 29.69 7.61
CA LYS A 53 9.67 31.10 7.18
C LYS A 53 8.40 31.53 6.45
N ILE A 54 7.91 30.73 5.50
CA ILE A 54 6.66 30.96 4.78
C ILE A 54 5.47 30.96 5.74
N LYS A 55 5.42 30.03 6.71
CA LYS A 55 4.37 30.01 7.74
C LYS A 55 4.37 31.29 8.59
N LYS A 56 5.55 31.76 9.02
CA LYS A 56 5.69 33.03 9.76
C LYS A 56 5.21 34.22 8.93
N LEU A 57 5.66 34.35 7.68
CA LEU A 57 5.23 35.42 6.77
C LEU A 57 3.73 35.39 6.50
N THR A 58 3.14 34.20 6.30
CA THR A 58 1.69 34.05 6.10
C THR A 58 0.90 34.52 7.32
N ARG A 59 1.34 34.18 8.54
CA ARG A 59 0.73 34.65 9.79
C ARG A 59 0.89 36.16 9.97
N GLN A 60 2.04 36.73 9.62
CA GLN A 60 2.27 38.18 9.69
C GLN A 60 1.42 38.93 8.66
N LYS A 61 1.34 38.44 7.43
CA LYS A 61 0.46 38.96 6.38
C LYS A 61 -0.99 38.99 6.83
N LYS A 62 -1.49 37.90 7.43
CA LYS A 62 -2.85 37.80 7.96
C LYS A 62 -3.10 38.84 9.05
N ARG A 63 -2.22 38.92 10.06
CA ARG A 63 -2.31 39.92 11.14
C ARG A 63 -2.29 41.36 10.61
N SER A 64 -1.43 41.65 9.63
CA SER A 64 -1.35 42.98 9.02
C SER A 64 -2.61 43.33 8.23
N PHE A 65 -3.22 42.36 7.54
CA PHE A 65 -4.48 42.54 6.84
C PHE A 65 -5.64 42.83 7.80
N GLU A 66 -5.75 42.04 8.87
CA GLU A 66 -6.75 42.25 9.92
C GLU A 66 -6.62 43.63 10.57
N LYS A 67 -5.39 44.10 10.81
CA LYS A 67 -5.12 45.45 11.31
C LYS A 67 -5.54 46.52 10.29
N ALA A 68 -5.10 46.42 9.04
CA ALA A 68 -5.45 47.38 7.99
C ALA A 68 -6.97 47.48 7.77
N ARG A 69 -7.67 46.35 7.86
CA ARG A 69 -9.14 46.30 7.76
C ARG A 69 -9.82 47.05 8.92
N LYS A 70 -9.26 46.99 10.13
CA LYS A 70 -9.79 47.68 11.32
C LYS A 70 -9.48 49.18 11.30
N THR A 71 -8.23 49.56 11.02
CA THR A 71 -7.76 50.95 11.13
C THR A 71 -8.09 51.79 9.90
N LYS A 72 -8.28 51.16 8.73
CA LYS A 72 -8.48 51.81 7.41
C LYS A 72 -7.38 52.81 7.02
N ARG A 73 -6.21 52.75 7.67
CA ARG A 73 -5.09 53.65 7.39
C ARG A 73 -4.29 53.18 6.19
N LYS A 74 -3.91 54.11 5.31
CA LYS A 74 -3.08 53.84 4.13
C LYS A 74 -1.76 53.13 4.48
N SER A 75 -1.08 53.58 5.54
CA SER A 75 0.18 52.99 6.01
C SER A 75 0.06 51.51 6.45
N ASP A 76 -1.07 51.12 7.06
CA ASP A 76 -1.32 49.74 7.44
C ASP A 76 -1.60 48.86 6.20
N PHE A 77 -2.28 49.40 5.17
CA PHE A 77 -2.43 48.74 3.88
C PHE A 77 -1.10 48.58 3.16
N ASP A 78 -0.25 49.61 3.15
CA ASP A 78 1.08 49.54 2.52
C ASP A 78 1.97 48.49 3.19
N ARG A 79 1.89 48.36 4.52
CA ARG A 79 2.52 47.26 5.26
C ARG A 79 1.97 45.89 4.83
N TYR A 80 0.66 45.75 4.70
CA TYR A 80 0.05 44.51 4.22
C TYR A 80 0.51 44.16 2.80
N HIS A 81 0.54 45.11 1.87
CA HIS A 81 1.00 44.90 0.50
C HIS A 81 2.46 44.45 0.45
N ARG A 82 3.35 45.07 1.25
CA ARG A 82 4.74 44.62 1.39
C ARG A 82 4.85 43.18 1.88
N LEU A 83 4.10 42.82 2.93
CA LEU A 83 4.08 41.44 3.45
C LEU A 83 3.47 40.44 2.46
N LYS A 84 2.45 40.84 1.71
CA LYS A 84 1.85 40.01 0.64
C LYS A 84 2.89 39.71 -0.44
N ALA A 85 3.59 40.72 -0.94
CA ALA A 85 4.64 40.58 -1.95
C ALA A 85 5.81 39.71 -1.44
N ALA A 86 6.28 39.96 -0.21
CA ALA A 86 7.34 39.15 0.41
C ALA A 86 6.94 37.68 0.57
N THR A 87 5.71 37.42 1.05
CA THR A 87 5.19 36.04 1.18
C THR A 87 5.15 35.34 -0.17
N GLN A 88 4.65 36.01 -1.21
CA GLN A 88 4.54 35.46 -2.55
C GLN A 88 5.91 35.16 -3.18
N LYS A 89 6.88 36.07 -2.99
CA LYS A 89 8.27 35.88 -3.44
C LYS A 89 8.89 34.64 -2.80
N GLU A 90 8.77 34.50 -1.48
CA GLU A 90 9.33 33.37 -0.74
C GLU A 90 8.63 32.04 -1.08
N CYS A 91 7.31 32.03 -1.24
CA CYS A 91 6.58 30.85 -1.70
C CYS A 91 7.05 30.39 -3.10
N ARG A 92 7.21 31.33 -4.03
CA ARG A 92 7.69 31.02 -5.39
C ARG A 92 9.12 30.51 -5.37
N LYS A 93 9.99 31.13 -4.56
CA LYS A 93 11.38 30.68 -4.38
C LYS A 93 11.41 29.24 -3.85
N ALA A 94 10.74 28.97 -2.74
CA ALA A 94 10.74 27.63 -2.14
C ALA A 94 10.16 26.56 -3.08
N TYR A 95 9.14 26.89 -3.87
CA TYR A 95 8.62 25.98 -4.89
C TYR A 95 9.66 25.69 -5.98
N ARG A 96 10.35 26.71 -6.50
CA ARG A 96 11.42 26.52 -7.49
C ARG A 96 12.56 25.68 -6.94
N ASP A 97 13.00 25.97 -5.72
CA ASP A 97 14.08 25.21 -5.05
C ASP A 97 13.69 23.73 -4.91
N TYR A 98 12.43 23.46 -4.52
CA TYR A 98 11.88 22.09 -4.45
C TYR A 98 11.84 21.38 -5.81
N ILE A 99 11.47 22.09 -6.89
CA ILE A 99 11.45 21.52 -8.24
C ILE A 99 12.87 21.25 -8.72
N ASN A 100 13.81 22.16 -8.48
CA ASN A 100 15.21 21.97 -8.84
C ASN A 100 15.81 20.77 -8.09
N ASP A 101 15.48 20.58 -6.81
CA ASP A 101 15.85 19.39 -6.03
C ASP A 101 15.24 18.09 -6.58
N ILE A 102 14.09 18.14 -7.27
CA ILE A 102 13.50 16.94 -7.89
C ILE A 102 14.12 16.63 -9.26
N ILE A 103 14.50 17.66 -10.02
CA ILE A 103 14.94 17.55 -11.41
C ILE A 103 16.47 17.38 -11.50
N ASN A 104 17.24 17.70 -10.45
CA ASN A 104 18.70 17.67 -10.49
C ASN A 104 19.24 16.29 -10.96
N PRO A 105 19.99 16.24 -12.08
CA PRO A 105 20.46 14.99 -12.69
C PRO A 105 21.43 14.17 -11.84
N GLU A 106 22.11 14.76 -10.84
CA GLU A 106 22.94 14.00 -9.88
C GLU A 106 22.12 13.06 -8.98
N LEU A 107 20.78 13.20 -8.97
CA LEU A 107 19.84 12.35 -8.22
C LEU A 107 19.31 11.15 -9.02
N SER A 108 19.98 10.71 -10.08
CA SER A 108 19.74 9.40 -10.72
C SER A 108 19.71 8.24 -9.70
N ALA A 109 20.29 8.44 -8.51
CA ALA A 109 20.20 7.57 -7.35
C ALA A 109 18.77 7.37 -6.77
N ASN A 110 17.83 8.32 -6.94
CA ASN A 110 16.48 8.21 -6.36
C ASN A 110 15.36 8.63 -7.32
N PRO A 111 15.11 7.84 -8.39
CA PRO A 111 14.09 8.14 -9.40
C PRO A 111 12.67 8.16 -8.84
N LYS A 112 12.43 7.62 -7.64
CA LYS A 112 11.10 7.55 -7.01
C LYS A 112 10.52 8.93 -6.73
N ARG A 113 11.33 9.92 -6.30
CA ARG A 113 10.84 11.28 -6.01
C ARG A 113 10.38 12.00 -7.28
N PHE A 114 11.16 11.86 -8.35
CA PHE A 114 10.81 12.38 -9.67
C PHE A 114 9.52 11.75 -10.20
N TRP A 115 9.46 10.41 -10.27
CA TRP A 115 8.26 9.73 -10.77
C TRP A 115 7.04 9.96 -9.88
N GLY A 116 7.22 10.09 -8.56
CA GLY A 116 6.16 10.48 -7.63
C GLY A 116 5.61 11.88 -7.92
N PHE A 117 6.51 12.85 -8.17
CA PHE A 117 6.11 14.19 -8.57
C PHE A 117 5.35 14.21 -9.90
N ILE A 118 5.87 13.54 -10.94
CA ILE A 118 5.19 13.44 -12.24
C ILE A 118 3.81 12.79 -12.08
N LYS A 119 3.69 11.68 -11.33
CA LYS A 119 2.41 11.03 -11.05
C LYS A 119 1.43 11.98 -10.33
N SER A 120 1.90 12.78 -9.37
CA SER A 120 1.06 13.77 -8.69
C SER A 120 0.50 14.88 -9.61
N LYS A 121 1.14 15.09 -10.78
CA LYS A 121 0.72 16.07 -11.78
C LYS A 121 -0.19 15.46 -12.86
N LYS A 122 -0.16 14.13 -13.03
CA LYS A 122 -1.07 13.43 -13.94
C LYS A 122 -2.46 13.35 -13.27
N CYS A 123 -3.44 14.05 -13.83
CA CYS A 123 -4.84 13.99 -13.37
C CYS A 123 -5.58 12.71 -13.81
N GLU A 124 -4.98 11.90 -14.66
CA GLU A 124 -5.63 10.69 -15.17
C GLU A 124 -5.20 9.45 -14.39
N SER A 125 -6.08 9.00 -13.49
CA SER A 125 -6.13 7.62 -13.04
C SER A 125 -6.98 6.80 -14.01
N VAL A 126 -6.67 6.87 -15.30
CA VAL A 126 -7.26 5.94 -16.24
C VAL A 126 -6.49 4.64 -16.05
N GLY A 127 -6.97 3.80 -15.12
CA GLY A 127 -6.62 2.39 -15.14
C GLY A 127 -6.92 1.85 -16.53
N VAL A 128 -6.27 0.74 -16.89
CA VAL A 128 -6.23 0.09 -18.23
C VAL A 128 -7.60 -0.17 -18.90
N PHE A 129 -8.74 0.27 -18.31
CA PHE A 129 -10.11 0.00 -18.73
C PHE A 129 -11.05 1.23 -18.73
N ALA A 130 -10.63 2.42 -19.18
CA ALA A 130 -11.63 3.36 -19.72
C ALA A 130 -11.88 3.07 -21.21
N SER A 131 -12.28 1.83 -21.51
CA SER A 131 -13.10 1.62 -22.70
C SER A 131 -14.50 2.11 -22.35
N GLN A 132 -14.83 3.29 -22.86
CA GLN A 132 -16.08 4.03 -23.06
C GLN A 132 -17.46 3.53 -22.54
N ARG A 133 -17.65 2.47 -21.75
CA ARG A 133 -18.98 1.88 -21.56
C ARG A 133 -19.62 1.88 -20.17
N TYR A 134 -18.93 1.85 -19.03
CA TYR A 134 -19.66 1.88 -17.74
C TYR A 134 -18.93 2.62 -16.62
N ARG A 135 -19.57 3.70 -16.16
CA ARG A 135 -19.18 4.55 -15.03
C ARG A 135 -19.78 3.98 -13.73
N TRP A 136 -18.92 3.81 -12.73
CA TRP A 136 -19.16 3.72 -11.27
C TRP A 136 -19.74 2.42 -10.65
N THR A 137 -18.88 1.73 -9.89
CA THR A 137 -19.12 1.25 -8.49
C THR A 137 -17.87 0.47 -8.04
N HIS A 138 -17.15 0.97 -7.02
CA HIS A 138 -15.75 0.60 -6.75
C HIS A 138 -15.49 -0.79 -6.11
N LEU A 139 -16.48 -1.43 -5.48
CA LEU A 139 -16.29 -2.73 -4.79
C LEU A 139 -16.78 -3.93 -5.61
N LEU A 140 -17.85 -3.75 -6.40
CA LEU A 140 -18.28 -4.70 -7.44
C LEU A 140 -17.32 -4.75 -8.64
N ARG A 141 -16.35 -3.81 -8.68
CA ARG A 141 -15.46 -3.54 -9.80
C ARG A 141 -14.49 -4.66 -10.10
N LYS A 142 -13.82 -5.26 -9.10
CA LYS A 142 -12.69 -6.17 -9.37
C LYS A 142 -13.11 -7.48 -10.06
N ARG A 143 -14.17 -8.12 -9.57
CA ARG A 143 -14.68 -9.36 -10.20
C ARG A 143 -15.31 -9.08 -11.56
N LYS A 144 -16.06 -7.98 -11.69
CA LYS A 144 -16.64 -7.58 -12.96
C LYS A 144 -15.57 -7.19 -13.99
N GLU A 145 -14.53 -6.48 -13.58
CA GLU A 145 -13.38 -6.14 -14.44
C GLU A 145 -12.60 -7.38 -14.86
N ALA A 146 -12.34 -8.30 -13.92
CA ALA A 146 -11.71 -9.58 -14.25
C ALA A 146 -12.54 -10.37 -15.26
N ASN A 147 -13.87 -10.42 -15.08
CA ASN A 147 -14.76 -11.08 -16.02
C ASN A 147 -14.79 -10.38 -17.38
N ILE A 148 -14.89 -9.05 -17.44
CA ILE A 148 -14.86 -8.29 -18.70
C ILE A 148 -13.54 -8.52 -19.45
N LEU A 149 -12.42 -8.55 -18.74
CA LEU A 149 -11.11 -8.84 -19.31
C LEU A 149 -11.07 -10.28 -19.83
N ASN A 150 -11.56 -11.24 -19.05
CA ASN A 150 -11.68 -12.64 -19.45
C ASN A 150 -12.60 -12.82 -20.68
N ASP A 151 -13.72 -12.12 -20.73
CA ASP A 151 -14.67 -12.14 -21.86
C ASP A 151 -14.02 -11.56 -23.12
N GLN A 152 -13.29 -10.44 -22.98
CA GLN A 152 -12.53 -9.86 -24.09
C GLN A 152 -11.43 -10.82 -24.56
N PHE A 153 -10.67 -11.41 -23.64
CA PHE A 153 -9.59 -12.33 -23.97
C PHE A 153 -10.14 -13.59 -24.65
N SER A 154 -11.15 -14.23 -24.05
CA SER A 154 -11.80 -15.40 -24.65
C SER A 154 -12.44 -15.11 -26.01
N SER A 155 -13.04 -13.93 -26.21
CA SER A 155 -13.63 -13.60 -27.52
C SER A 155 -12.60 -13.50 -28.66
N VAL A 156 -11.37 -13.09 -28.34
CA VAL A 156 -10.27 -12.95 -29.30
C VAL A 156 -9.51 -14.26 -29.50
N PHE A 157 -9.28 -15.01 -28.42
CA PHE A 157 -8.40 -16.17 -28.45
C PHE A 157 -9.14 -17.52 -28.60
N ASN A 158 -10.41 -17.60 -28.23
CA ASN A 158 -11.18 -18.86 -28.24
C ASN A 158 -12.19 -18.93 -29.41
N THR A 159 -11.96 -18.21 -30.51
CA THR A 159 -12.91 -18.11 -31.63
C THR A 159 -13.11 -19.43 -32.38
N SER A 160 -12.13 -20.34 -32.32
CA SER A 160 -12.15 -21.62 -33.05
C SER A 160 -11.81 -22.84 -32.17
N GLU A 161 -11.73 -22.67 -30.85
CA GLU A 161 -11.43 -23.78 -29.92
C GLU A 161 -12.72 -24.38 -29.34
N ASP A 162 -12.76 -25.70 -29.18
CA ASP A 162 -13.86 -26.39 -28.51
C ASP A 162 -13.74 -26.21 -26.99
N ILE A 163 -14.54 -25.28 -26.45
CA ILE A 163 -14.60 -24.98 -25.01
C ILE A 163 -15.38 -26.05 -24.23
N LYS A 164 -16.17 -26.89 -24.92
CA LYS A 164 -17.02 -27.90 -24.28
C LYS A 164 -16.28 -29.21 -24.03
N THR A 165 -15.27 -29.50 -24.85
CA THR A 165 -14.55 -30.77 -24.81
C THR A 165 -13.08 -30.53 -24.52
N ILE A 166 -12.72 -30.47 -23.24
CA ILE A 166 -11.31 -30.39 -22.83
C ILE A 166 -10.66 -31.75 -23.14
N PRO A 167 -9.67 -31.83 -24.05
CA PRO A 167 -9.04 -33.08 -24.40
C PRO A 167 -8.34 -33.68 -23.18
N ASN A 168 -8.56 -34.98 -22.95
CA ASN A 168 -7.88 -35.69 -21.88
C ASN A 168 -6.39 -35.78 -22.21
N LYS A 169 -5.56 -35.06 -21.45
CA LYS A 169 -4.09 -35.06 -21.57
C LYS A 169 -3.45 -36.43 -21.36
N GLY A 170 -4.21 -37.41 -20.88
CA GLY A 170 -3.73 -38.75 -20.55
C GLY A 170 -2.89 -38.75 -19.28
N LYS A 171 -2.23 -39.89 -19.02
CA LYS A 171 -1.30 -40.01 -17.88
C LYS A 171 -0.04 -39.19 -18.17
N SER A 172 0.42 -38.43 -17.17
CA SER A 172 1.68 -37.71 -17.26
C SER A 172 2.82 -38.66 -17.62
N PRO A 173 3.68 -38.33 -18.60
CA PRO A 173 4.87 -39.13 -18.90
C PRO A 173 5.95 -39.00 -17.81
N HIS A 174 5.78 -38.06 -16.88
CA HIS A 174 6.70 -37.80 -15.78
C HIS A 174 6.25 -38.50 -14.49
N PRO A 175 7.19 -38.98 -13.67
CA PRO A 175 6.88 -39.57 -12.38
C PRO A 175 6.21 -38.57 -11.45
N THR A 176 5.43 -39.07 -10.50
CA THR A 176 4.83 -38.26 -9.44
C THR A 176 5.92 -37.54 -8.65
N MET A 177 5.67 -36.28 -8.30
CA MET A 177 6.58 -35.51 -7.45
C MET A 177 6.76 -36.21 -6.10
N ASN A 178 8.01 -36.25 -5.62
CA ASN A 178 8.32 -36.78 -4.29
C ASN A 178 7.60 -36.01 -3.19
N ARG A 179 7.37 -36.67 -2.05
CA ARG A 179 6.78 -36.04 -0.88
C ARG A 179 7.64 -34.85 -0.43
N ILE A 180 7.01 -33.69 -0.26
CA ILE A 180 7.68 -32.48 0.21
C ILE A 180 7.84 -32.59 1.74
N HIS A 181 9.07 -32.35 2.20
CA HIS A 181 9.40 -32.30 3.61
C HIS A 181 9.61 -30.85 4.05
N VAL A 182 8.72 -30.36 4.91
CA VAL A 182 8.77 -29.00 5.45
C VAL A 182 9.55 -29.03 6.76
N THR A 183 10.59 -28.21 6.88
CA THR A 183 11.41 -28.13 8.09
C THR A 183 11.20 -26.82 8.82
N LYS A 184 11.21 -26.87 10.16
CA LYS A 184 11.13 -25.68 11.01
C LYS A 184 12.15 -24.61 10.65
N ASN A 185 13.40 -25.01 10.42
CA ASN A 185 14.47 -24.08 10.06
C ASN A 185 14.21 -23.41 8.70
N GLY A 186 13.69 -24.16 7.73
CA GLY A 186 13.29 -23.63 6.43
C GLY A 186 12.16 -22.60 6.55
N VAL A 187 11.10 -22.95 7.29
CA VAL A 187 9.96 -22.04 7.53
C VAL A 187 10.42 -20.78 8.27
N GLN A 188 11.21 -20.93 9.34
CA GLN A 188 11.75 -19.78 10.09
C GLN A 188 12.59 -18.88 9.18
N LYS A 189 13.49 -19.45 8.37
CA LYS A 189 14.31 -18.70 7.42
C LYS A 189 13.44 -17.93 6.42
N LEU A 190 12.37 -18.53 5.91
CA LEU A 190 11.45 -17.86 4.98
C LEU A 190 10.72 -16.70 5.66
N LEU A 191 10.17 -16.92 6.86
CA LEU A 191 9.48 -15.89 7.64
C LEU A 191 10.42 -14.71 7.99
N SER A 192 11.65 -15.00 8.43
CA SER A 192 12.65 -13.97 8.76
C SER A 192 13.12 -13.17 7.54
N ASN A 193 13.04 -13.73 6.33
CA ASN A 193 13.45 -13.04 5.09
C ASN A 193 12.32 -12.29 4.39
N LEU A 194 11.11 -12.25 4.98
CA LEU A 194 10.01 -11.50 4.41
C LEU A 194 10.32 -10.00 4.29
N ASN A 195 9.81 -9.39 3.21
CA ASN A 195 9.93 -7.96 2.96
C ASN A 195 8.81 -7.20 3.68
N ILE A 196 9.17 -6.52 4.77
CA ILE A 196 8.25 -5.77 5.65
C ILE A 196 7.50 -4.61 4.98
N HIS A 197 7.94 -4.17 3.80
CA HIS A 197 7.31 -3.07 3.06
C HIS A 197 6.22 -3.53 2.09
N LYS A 198 5.96 -4.84 2.00
CA LYS A 198 4.85 -5.37 1.23
C LYS A 198 3.52 -5.12 1.96
N ALA A 199 2.47 -4.87 1.18
CA ALA A 199 1.13 -4.71 1.71
C ALA A 199 0.62 -6.05 2.23
N ALA A 200 -0.25 -5.99 3.25
CA ALA A 200 -0.98 -7.16 3.71
C ALA A 200 -1.85 -7.74 2.58
N GLY A 201 -1.98 -9.07 2.58
CA GLY A 201 -2.82 -9.78 1.62
C GLY A 201 -4.30 -9.68 1.97
N PRO A 202 -5.15 -10.51 1.32
CA PRO A 202 -6.56 -10.64 1.68
C PRO A 202 -6.79 -11.24 3.09
N ASP A 203 -5.73 -11.73 3.73
CA ASP A 203 -5.71 -12.21 5.11
C ASP A 203 -5.58 -11.07 6.14
N GLU A 204 -5.26 -9.86 5.69
CA GLU A 204 -5.03 -8.65 6.51
C GLU A 204 -3.85 -8.76 7.49
N ILE A 205 -3.04 -9.81 7.41
CA ILE A 205 -1.90 -10.04 8.30
C ILE A 205 -0.70 -9.23 7.80
N PRO A 206 -0.14 -8.29 8.59
CA PRO A 206 1.03 -7.53 8.17
C PRO A 206 2.26 -8.41 8.07
N THR A 207 3.04 -8.25 6.99
CA THR A 207 4.29 -8.98 6.77
C THR A 207 5.31 -8.75 7.89
N ARG A 208 5.29 -7.55 8.51
CA ARG A 208 6.10 -7.23 9.67
C ARG A 208 5.80 -8.14 10.86
N LEU A 209 4.51 -8.39 11.16
CA LEU A 209 4.11 -9.25 12.28
C LEU A 209 4.69 -10.66 12.12
N LEU A 210 4.57 -11.23 10.92
CA LEU A 210 5.09 -12.56 10.59
C LEU A 210 6.62 -12.65 10.74
N LYS A 211 7.33 -11.59 10.35
CA LYS A 211 8.80 -11.53 10.45
C LYS A 211 9.27 -11.45 11.90
N GLU A 212 8.66 -10.58 12.71
CA GLU A 212 9.02 -10.42 14.13
C GLU A 212 8.68 -11.69 14.94
N LEU A 213 7.58 -12.35 14.61
CA LEU A 213 7.15 -13.59 15.29
C LEU A 213 7.70 -14.87 14.66
N ALA A 214 8.60 -14.77 13.68
CA ALA A 214 9.18 -15.90 12.96
C ALA A 214 9.65 -17.07 13.84
N PRO A 215 10.43 -16.87 14.94
CA PRO A 215 10.89 -17.99 15.77
C PRO A 215 9.75 -18.72 16.49
N TYR A 216 8.66 -18.02 16.82
CA TYR A 216 7.51 -18.59 17.53
C TYR A 216 6.51 -19.26 16.58
N LEU A 217 6.38 -18.73 15.37
CA LEU A 217 5.45 -19.20 14.35
C LEU A 217 6.01 -20.35 13.52
N ALA A 218 7.34 -20.49 13.44
CA ALA A 218 8.00 -21.48 12.58
C ALA A 218 7.47 -22.89 12.77
N GLU A 219 7.23 -23.31 14.01
CA GLU A 219 6.76 -24.66 14.31
C GLU A 219 5.28 -24.85 13.95
N THR A 220 4.42 -23.89 14.31
CA THR A 220 3.00 -23.87 13.93
C THR A 220 2.82 -23.96 12.41
N PHE A 221 3.56 -23.14 11.65
CA PHE A 221 3.50 -23.18 10.18
C PHE A 221 4.13 -24.44 9.60
N THR A 222 5.11 -25.05 10.26
CA THR A 222 5.67 -26.34 9.80
C THR A 222 4.62 -27.42 9.85
N THR A 223 3.88 -27.55 10.95
CA THR A 223 2.78 -28.52 11.05
C THR A 223 1.67 -28.20 10.04
N PHE A 224 1.31 -26.93 9.88
CA PHE A 224 0.29 -26.50 8.93
C PHE A 224 0.63 -26.81 7.46
N PHE A 225 1.88 -26.59 7.03
CA PHE A 225 2.29 -26.88 5.64
C PHE A 225 2.62 -28.35 5.40
N GLN A 226 2.74 -29.16 6.46
CA GLN A 226 3.06 -30.57 6.36
C GLN A 226 1.81 -31.48 6.41
N ALA A 227 0.71 -30.98 7.00
CA ALA A 227 -0.63 -31.57 6.99
C ALA A 227 -1.24 -31.54 5.57
#